data_AF-A0A1B6LVH5-F1
#
_entry.id   AF-A0A1B6LVH5-F1
#
_cell.length_a   1.000
_cell.length_b   1.000
_cell.length_c   1.000
_cell.angle_alpha   90.00
_cell.angle_beta   90.00
_cell.angle_gamma   90.00
#
_symmetry.space_group_name_H-M   'P 1'
#
loop_
_entity.id
_entity.type
_entity.pdbx_description
1 polymer ?
#
loop_
_entity_poly.entity_id
_entity_poly.type
_entity_poly.pdbx_seq_one_letter_code
_entity_poly.pdbx_strand_id
1 'polypeptide(L)'
;MNSQKMWELVSVAAAELLGTAVLVGLGCGGLVMGIPGTDPTITHLNTVLTFAFAVALCVTVFGHISGCHINPAVSLSAVIFGQISIPKFFIYMISQCVGACFGIFAIKLISPDYCTADNFCVTLPNPHVGAG
;
A
#
# COMPACT_ATOMS: atom_id res chain seq x y z
N MET A 1 -15.69 23.03 12.61
CA MET A 1 -15.61 22.36 11.28
C MET A 1 -17.03 22.07 10.82
N ASN A 2 -17.40 22.40 9.58
CA ASN A 2 -18.76 22.13 9.10
C ASN A 2 -18.92 20.65 8.69
N SER A 3 -20.17 20.17 8.65
CA SER A 3 -20.47 18.75 8.40
C SER A 3 -19.93 18.25 7.05
N GLN A 4 -20.00 19.07 6.00
CA GLN A 4 -19.53 18.71 4.65
C GLN A 4 -18.02 18.46 4.60
N LYS A 5 -17.22 19.34 5.23
CA LYS A 5 -15.76 19.18 5.28
C LYS A 5 -15.34 17.97 6.12
N MET A 6 -16.11 17.66 7.17
CA MET A 6 -15.89 16.45 7.96
C MET A 6 -16.11 15.19 7.13
N TRP A 7 -17.20 15.12 6.37
CA TRP A 7 -17.47 14.00 5.48
C TRP A 7 -16.43 13.84 4.38
N GLU A 8 -15.93 14.94 3.80
CA GLU A 8 -14.81 14.90 2.85
C GLU A 8 -13.58 14.23 3.49
N LEU A 9 -13.17 14.68 4.68
CA LEU A 9 -11.99 14.14 5.36
C LEU A 9 -12.15 12.66 5.73
N VAL A 10 -13.33 12.26 6.18
CA VAL A 10 -13.63 10.85 6.51
C VAL A 10 -13.58 9.98 5.25
N SER A 11 -14.21 10.44 4.15
CA SER A 11 -14.20 9.72 2.87
C SER A 11 -12.79 9.56 2.32
N VAL A 12 -11.98 10.62 2.41
CA VAL A 12 -10.56 10.59 2.01
C VAL A 12 -9.76 9.63 2.88
N ALA A 13 -9.92 9.67 4.20
CA ALA A 13 -9.22 8.77 5.12
C ALA A 13 -9.59 7.30 4.83
N ALA A 14 -10.88 7.00 4.65
CA ALA A 14 -11.35 5.68 4.31
C ALA A 14 -10.81 5.19 2.95
N ALA A 15 -10.82 6.05 1.93
CA ALA A 15 -10.29 5.72 0.61
C ALA A 15 -8.78 5.43 0.63
N GLU A 16 -7.99 6.24 1.33
CA GLU A 16 -6.54 6.03 1.46
C GLU A 16 -6.21 4.78 2.29
N LEU A 17 -6.98 4.52 3.36
CA LEU A 17 -6.82 3.31 4.19
C LEU A 17 -7.14 2.06 3.38
N LEU A 18 -8.31 2.00 2.73
CA LEU A 18 -8.73 0.84 1.96
C LEU A 18 -7.86 0.65 0.72
N GLY A 19 -7.52 1.73 0.01
CA GLY A 19 -6.62 1.69 -1.14
C GLY A 19 -5.24 1.15 -0.77
N THR A 20 -4.67 1.60 0.35
CA THR A 20 -3.36 1.10 0.80
C THR A 20 -3.43 -0.34 1.30
N ALA A 21 -4.53 -0.74 1.95
CA ALA A 21 -4.77 -2.13 2.34
C ALA A 21 -4.86 -3.06 1.13
N VAL A 22 -5.55 -2.64 0.07
CA VAL A 22 -5.63 -3.39 -1.20
C VAL A 22 -4.27 -3.43 -1.89
N LEU A 23 -3.56 -2.30 -1.98
CA LEU A 23 -2.22 -2.23 -2.57
C LEU A 23 -1.26 -3.23 -1.91
N VAL A 24 -1.17 -3.18 -0.58
CA VAL A 24 -0.24 -4.04 0.18
C VAL A 24 -0.74 -5.47 0.22
N GLY A 25 -2.04 -5.69 0.43
CA GLY A 25 -2.66 -7.01 0.46
C GLY A 25 -2.49 -7.78 -0.86
N LEU A 26 -2.78 -7.15 -2.00
CA LEU A 26 -2.62 -7.79 -3.31
C LEU A 26 -1.15 -7.85 -3.73
N GLY A 27 -0.39 -6.77 -3.55
CA GLY A 27 1.02 -6.72 -3.93
C GLY A 27 1.86 -7.77 -3.21
N CYS A 28 1.76 -7.81 -1.88
CA CYS A 28 2.46 -8.81 -1.07
C CYS A 28 1.82 -10.21 -1.20
N GLY A 29 0.51 -10.30 -1.42
CA GLY A 29 -0.18 -11.56 -1.64
C GLY A 29 0.32 -12.31 -2.89
N GLY A 30 0.69 -11.59 -3.95
CA GLY A 30 1.30 -12.17 -5.15
C GLY A 30 2.64 -12.87 -4.90
N LEU A 31 3.30 -12.60 -3.76
CA LEU A 31 4.56 -13.22 -3.36
C LEU A 31 4.39 -14.56 -2.61
N VAL A 32 3.16 -14.87 -2.17
CA VAL A 32 2.86 -16.07 -1.36
C VAL A 32 3.13 -17.38 -2.12
N MET A 33 3.16 -17.36 -3.45
CA MET A 33 3.40 -18.56 -4.28
C MET A 33 4.90 -18.93 -4.41
N GLY A 34 5.82 -18.21 -3.77
CA GLY A 34 7.27 -18.34 -3.94
C GLY A 34 7.96 -19.21 -2.89
N ILE A 35 7.24 -20.17 -2.32
CA ILE A 35 7.61 -20.85 -1.07
C ILE A 35 8.11 -22.27 -1.41
N PRO A 36 9.12 -22.81 -0.68
CA PRO A 36 9.82 -24.03 -1.10
C PRO A 36 8.87 -25.22 -1.28
N GLY A 37 8.77 -25.74 -2.51
CA GLY A 37 7.92 -26.89 -2.86
C GLY A 37 7.00 -26.66 -4.06
N THR A 38 6.78 -25.41 -4.47
CA THR A 38 6.14 -25.04 -5.74
C THR A 38 7.15 -24.38 -6.68
N ASP A 39 6.94 -24.53 -7.99
CA ASP A 39 7.83 -24.05 -9.06
C ASP A 39 8.50 -22.69 -8.73
N PRO A 40 9.85 -22.59 -8.76
CA PRO A 40 10.62 -21.46 -8.25
C PRO A 40 10.49 -20.16 -9.08
N THR A 41 9.43 -20.00 -9.85
CA THR A 41 9.27 -18.94 -10.86
C THR A 41 8.39 -17.78 -10.38
N ILE A 42 8.53 -17.31 -9.12
CA ILE A 42 8.20 -15.90 -8.85
C ILE A 42 9.29 -15.05 -9.50
N THR A 43 9.03 -14.70 -10.75
CA THR A 43 9.87 -13.77 -11.50
C THR A 43 9.64 -12.35 -10.99
N HIS A 44 10.65 -11.49 -11.11
CA HIS A 44 10.48 -10.05 -10.90
C HIS A 44 9.31 -9.47 -11.70
N LEU A 45 9.01 -10.06 -12.86
CA LEU A 45 7.87 -9.67 -13.70
C LEU A 45 6.53 -9.89 -12.99
N ASN A 46 6.32 -11.03 -12.33
CA ASN A 46 5.09 -11.27 -11.56
C ASN A 46 4.91 -10.21 -10.48
N THR A 47 5.94 -9.96 -9.68
CA THR A 47 5.87 -8.94 -8.61
C THR A 47 5.53 -7.57 -9.17
N VAL A 48 6.22 -7.15 -10.23
CA VAL A 48 5.96 -5.85 -10.88
C VAL A 48 4.52 -5.76 -11.39
N LEU A 49 4.03 -6.81 -12.06
CA LEU A 49 2.66 -6.83 -12.59
C LEU A 49 1.61 -6.81 -11.48
N THR A 50 1.79 -7.58 -10.40
CA THR A 50 0.83 -7.60 -9.30
C THR A 50 0.70 -6.23 -8.63
N PHE A 51 1.82 -5.57 -8.32
CA PHE A 51 1.77 -4.22 -7.75
C PHE A 51 1.23 -3.20 -8.75
N ALA A 52 1.61 -3.26 -10.03
CA ALA A 52 1.12 -2.35 -11.06
C ALA A 52 -0.41 -2.44 -11.23
N PHE A 53 -0.95 -3.66 -11.32
CA PHE A 53 -2.40 -3.86 -11.42
C PHE A 53 -3.12 -3.47 -10.13
N ALA A 54 -2.53 -3.70 -8.95
CA ALA A 54 -3.11 -3.25 -7.68
C ALA A 54 -3.22 -1.72 -7.63
N VAL A 55 -2.18 -0.98 -8.05
CA VAL A 55 -2.24 0.48 -8.16
C VAL A 55 -3.30 0.91 -9.19
N ALA A 56 -3.31 0.31 -10.38
CA ALA A 56 -4.28 0.66 -11.43
C ALA A 56 -5.74 0.45 -10.96
N LEU A 57 -6.00 -0.64 -10.25
CA LEU A 57 -7.28 -0.92 -9.61
C LEU A 57 -7.62 0.17 -8.57
N CYS A 58 -6.70 0.48 -7.66
CA CYS A 58 -6.93 1.48 -6.62
C CYS A 58 -7.19 2.86 -7.21
N VAL A 59 -6.45 3.28 -8.24
CA VAL A 59 -6.67 4.57 -8.91
C VAL A 59 -8.05 4.61 -9.57
N THR A 60 -8.47 3.52 -10.21
CA THR A 60 -9.79 3.43 -10.85
C THR A 60 -10.92 3.54 -9.81
N VAL A 61 -10.77 2.89 -8.65
CA VAL A 61 -11.81 2.83 -7.62
C VAL A 61 -11.82 4.08 -6.72
N PHE A 62 -10.66 4.53 -6.26
CA PHE A 62 -10.52 5.56 -5.21
C PHE A 62 -10.03 6.92 -5.73
N GLY A 63 -9.58 7.01 -6.99
CA GLY A 63 -8.99 8.22 -7.55
C GLY A 63 -9.92 9.43 -7.48
N HIS A 64 -11.23 9.24 -7.72
CA HIS A 64 -12.22 10.31 -7.64
C HIS A 64 -12.57 10.75 -6.21
N ILE A 65 -12.16 10.00 -5.18
CA ILE A 65 -12.48 10.28 -3.77
C ILE A 65 -11.32 11.00 -3.09
N SER A 66 -10.10 10.42 -3.16
CA SER A 66 -8.93 10.95 -2.45
C SER A 66 -7.81 11.42 -3.37
N GLY A 67 -7.92 11.23 -4.68
CA GLY A 67 -6.77 11.28 -5.59
C GLY A 67 -5.93 10.01 -5.59
N CYS A 68 -6.27 9.02 -4.74
CA CYS A 68 -5.60 7.73 -4.61
C CYS A 68 -4.08 7.84 -4.48
N HIS A 69 -3.61 8.57 -3.47
CA HIS A 69 -2.18 8.70 -3.23
C HIS A 69 -1.56 7.38 -2.79
N ILE A 70 -2.22 6.68 -1.85
CA ILE A 70 -1.86 5.36 -1.30
C ILE A 70 -0.38 5.20 -0.94
N ASN A 71 0.28 6.33 -0.67
CA ASN A 71 1.72 6.46 -0.51
C ASN A 71 2.06 7.79 0.20
N PRO A 72 2.74 7.75 1.36
CA PRO A 72 3.14 8.96 2.09
C PRO A 72 4.05 9.89 1.29
N ALA A 73 4.92 9.37 0.42
CA ALA A 73 5.81 10.18 -0.41
C ALA A 73 5.03 10.95 -1.50
N VAL A 74 4.00 10.33 -2.09
CA VAL A 74 3.10 11.00 -3.05
C VAL A 74 2.32 12.10 -2.34
N SER A 75 1.78 11.83 -1.15
CA SER A 75 1.11 12.83 -0.33
C SER A 75 2.02 13.98 0.07
N LEU A 76 3.29 13.70 0.41
CA LEU A 76 4.27 14.74 0.74
C LEU A 76 4.57 15.61 -0.49
N SER A 77 4.75 14.99 -1.66
CA SER A 77 4.91 15.71 -2.93
C SER A 77 3.72 16.64 -3.19
N ALA A 78 2.49 16.17 -2.98
CA ALA A 78 1.29 16.98 -3.12
C ALA A 78 1.26 18.18 -2.14
N VAL A 79 1.85 18.07 -0.95
CA VAL A 79 2.02 19.22 -0.04
C VAL A 79 3.03 20.22 -0.63
N ILE A 80 4.18 19.74 -1.11
CA ILE A 80 5.24 20.59 -1.68
C ILE A 80 4.71 21.40 -2.88
N PHE A 81 3.88 20.78 -3.71
CA PHE A 81 3.24 21.44 -4.86
C PHE A 81 1.95 22.22 -4.50
N GLY A 82 1.59 22.33 -3.22
CA GLY A 82 0.44 23.09 -2.77
C GLY A 82 -0.92 22.48 -3.13
N GLN A 83 -0.98 21.21 -3.50
CA GLN A 83 -2.21 20.50 -3.86
C GLN A 83 -3.01 20.04 -2.63
N ILE A 84 -2.33 19.72 -1.52
CA ILE A 84 -2.97 19.39 -0.24
C ILE A 84 -2.36 20.19 0.92
N SER A 85 -3.19 20.54 1.90
CA SER A 85 -2.72 21.22 3.12
C SER A 85 -1.97 20.27 4.06
N ILE A 86 -1.02 20.78 4.84
CA ILE A 86 -0.25 20.00 5.83
C ILE A 86 -1.13 19.19 6.81
N PRO A 87 -2.24 19.72 7.38
CA PRO A 87 -3.11 18.92 8.24
C PRO A 87 -3.75 17.74 7.51
N LYS A 88 -4.17 17.94 6.25
CA LYS A 88 -4.74 16.87 5.40
C LYS A 88 -3.67 15.81 5.09
N PHE A 89 -2.41 16.19 4.90
CA PHE A 89 -1.30 15.25 4.72
C PHE A 89 -1.15 14.24 5.87
N PHE A 90 -1.26 14.67 7.13
CA PHE A 90 -1.19 13.73 8.26
C PHE A 90 -2.35 12.73 8.26
N ILE A 91 -3.54 13.14 7.81
CA ILE A 91 -4.68 12.23 7.64
C ILE A 91 -4.37 11.18 6.57
N TYR A 92 -3.79 11.58 5.43
CA TYR A 92 -3.34 10.64 4.39
C TYR A 92 -2.30 9.67 4.95
N MET A 93 -1.22 10.19 5.53
CA MET A 93 -0.10 9.38 6.03
C MET A 93 -0.58 8.33 7.05
N ILE A 94 -1.35 8.75 8.06
CA ILE A 94 -1.83 7.83 9.10
C ILE A 94 -2.74 6.77 8.47
N SER A 95 -3.67 7.18 7.60
CA SER A 95 -4.59 6.25 6.92
C SER A 95 -3.83 5.23 6.07
N GLN A 96 -2.80 5.68 5.34
CA GLN A 96 -1.94 4.83 4.50
C GLN A 96 -1.16 3.83 5.36
N CYS A 97 -0.53 4.27 6.45
CA CYS A 97 0.21 3.37 7.35
C CYS A 97 -0.71 2.31 7.99
N VAL A 98 -1.88 2.73 8.48
CA VAL A 98 -2.88 1.81 9.05
C VAL A 98 -3.40 0.84 7.99
N GLY A 99 -3.68 1.32 6.78
CA GLY A 99 -4.09 0.51 5.65
C GLY A 99 -3.05 -0.54 5.28
N ALA A 100 -1.77 -0.17 5.22
CA ALA A 100 -0.67 -1.11 4.97
C ALA A 100 -0.64 -2.24 6.02
N CYS A 101 -0.79 -1.91 7.31
CA CYS A 101 -0.88 -2.91 8.38
C CYS A 101 -2.06 -3.87 8.17
N PHE A 102 -3.24 -3.36 7.78
CA PHE A 102 -4.40 -4.18 7.48
C PHE A 102 -4.21 -5.07 6.25
N GLY A 103 -3.52 -4.59 5.22
CA GLY A 103 -3.16 -5.39 4.05
C GLY A 103 -2.33 -6.62 4.41
N ILE A 104 -1.25 -6.44 5.17
CA ILE A 104 -0.42 -7.56 5.67
C ILE A 104 -1.21 -8.48 6.60
N PHE A 105 -2.01 -7.90 7.51
CA PHE A 105 -2.82 -8.68 8.44
C PHE A 105 -3.83 -9.57 7.71
N ALA A 106 -4.47 -9.08 6.65
CA ALA A 106 -5.38 -9.86 5.83
C ALA A 106 -4.70 -11.07 5.18
N ILE A 107 -3.48 -10.90 4.64
CA ILE A 107 -2.70 -12.02 4.08
C ILE A 107 -2.40 -13.05 5.17
N LYS A 108 -2.00 -12.60 6.36
CA LYS A 108 -1.71 -13.49 7.49
C LYS A 108 -2.92 -14.33 7.92
N LEU A 109 -4.13 -13.80 7.78
CA LEU A 109 -5.35 -14.56 8.08
C LEU A 109 -5.68 -15.60 7.00
N ILE A 110 -5.43 -15.29 5.73
CA ILE A 110 -5.74 -16.18 4.60
C ILE A 110 -4.67 -17.27 4.46
N SER A 111 -3.42 -16.91 4.73
CA SER A 111 -2.22 -17.69 4.44
C SER A 111 -1.24 -17.63 5.62
N PRO A 112 -1.60 -18.21 6.77
CA PRO A 112 -0.84 -18.07 8.02
C PRO A 112 0.58 -18.63 7.93
N ASP A 113 0.76 -19.78 7.27
CA ASP A 113 2.04 -20.49 7.15
C ASP A 113 3.10 -19.72 6.35
N TYR A 114 2.64 -18.78 5.52
CA TYR A 114 3.48 -18.03 4.60
C TYR A 114 3.89 -16.66 5.14
N CYS A 115 3.09 -16.10 6.06
CA CYS A 115 3.39 -14.85 6.76
C CYS A 115 4.24 -15.03 8.02
N THR A 116 4.61 -16.27 8.38
CA THR A 116 5.59 -16.58 9.44
C THR A 116 7.02 -16.60 8.94
N ALA A 117 7.25 -16.46 7.63
CA ALA A 117 8.59 -16.28 7.10
C ALA A 117 9.16 -14.93 7.56
N ASP A 118 10.39 -14.95 8.08
CA ASP A 118 11.10 -13.73 8.47
C ASP A 118 11.16 -12.75 7.29
N ASN A 119 10.87 -11.47 7.56
CA ASN A 119 10.92 -10.39 6.57
C ASN A 119 9.95 -10.53 5.38
N PHE A 120 8.83 -11.24 5.53
CA PHE A 120 7.81 -11.34 4.48
C PHE A 120 7.38 -9.95 3.96
N CYS A 121 7.52 -9.75 2.65
CA CYS A 121 7.22 -8.51 1.94
C CYS A 121 7.94 -7.25 2.46
N VAL A 122 9.08 -7.41 3.14
CA VAL A 122 9.93 -6.27 3.53
C VAL A 122 10.86 -5.91 2.37
N THR A 123 10.99 -4.61 2.09
CA THR A 123 11.96 -4.11 1.10
C THR A 123 13.36 -4.05 1.70
N LEU A 124 14.18 -5.04 1.41
CA LEU A 124 15.57 -5.12 1.87
C LEU A 124 16.55 -4.67 0.78
N PRO A 125 17.69 -4.04 1.14
CA PRO A 125 18.79 -3.80 0.21
C PRO A 125 19.32 -5.12 -0.34
N ASN A 126 19.79 -5.11 -1.59
CA ASN A 126 20.56 -6.23 -2.12
C ASN A 126 21.86 -6.36 -1.30
N PRO A 127 22.33 -7.58 -0.95
CA PRO A 127 23.58 -7.76 -0.20
C PRO A 127 24.82 -7.08 -0.81
N HIS A 128 24.81 -6.80 -2.11
CA HIS A 128 25.90 -6.12 -2.82
C HIS A 128 25.71 -4.59 -2.90
N VAL A 129 24.70 -4.05 -2.22
CA VAL A 129 24.34 -2.63 -2.23
C VAL A 129 24.19 -2.17 -0.77
N GLY A 130 25.23 -1.51 -0.24
CA GLY A 130 25.30 -0.99 1.12
C GLY A 130 26.34 0.11 1.28
N ALA A 131 26.30 0.82 2.41
CA ALA A 131 27.22 1.92 2.72
C ALA A 131 28.59 1.40 3.21
N GLY A 132 29.29 0.62 2.37
CA GLY A 132 30.65 0.12 2.67
C GLY A 132 30.69 -1.11 3.56
#